data_AF-F2L262-F1
#
_entry.id   AF-F2L262-F1
#
_cell.length_a   1.000
_cell.length_b   1.000
_cell.length_c   1.000
_cell.angle_alpha   90.00
_cell.angle_beta   90.00
_cell.angle_gamma   90.00
#
_symmetry.space_group_name_H-M   'P 1'
#
loop_
_entity.id
_entity.type
_entity.pdbx_description
1 polymer ?
#
loop_
_entity_poly.entity_id
_entity_poly.type
_entity_poly.pdbx_seq_one_letter_code
_entity_poly.pdbx_strand_id
1 'polypeptide(L)'
;MSLLGLVVKSRFTGPYVVLLGVSTAYITLQALLMPKLDLAPFALMAVSLDALITALAVLGGGPLVLRADLDFLLQTPVGRWALAASLYAAQLLLYWPFFLYVVSMSLLVPYLGLAESLAASLALTALAVSASVSFYRLPLKLRALAAGVLGAWLISPALGWPYAPTSALLGSPAGLALAAAAASALSALALSELRRLESYVYPHGGAELAGREVSFRGAGPVKAVYLLKLHNVSVVGRGAWGGVQYRTGRVGMGRLVLAVSAASAAYLAASMAYGGPIPAIVAVFAASAASASLMGAGAVANERLWISAASLGVRYMRHMLFAIAASTAVFLSPLAAAGAAAWLLGSRYGLGVAIAALGQIPPFASLYAYIFSLVSPYQIKGEHTWPLRVGLRTFLLSLSAFASFAAGAAAVASPIAGLYASAILYASLLAISLRKPLEKSLESLVLNGFV
;
A
#
# COMPACT_ATOMS: atom_id res chain seq x y z
N MET A 1 19.97 -11.91 25.19
CA MET A 1 19.39 -10.99 24.18
C MET A 1 17.90 -10.87 24.45
N SER A 2 17.32 -9.66 24.55
CA SER A 2 15.88 -9.52 24.83
C SER A 2 15.02 -10.06 23.68
N LEU A 3 13.80 -10.50 23.98
CA LEU A 3 12.85 -11.03 22.98
C LEU A 3 12.56 -9.99 21.88
N LEU A 4 12.35 -8.73 22.27
CA LEU A 4 12.19 -7.62 21.35
C LEU A 4 13.39 -7.48 20.41
N GLY A 5 14.61 -7.53 20.96
CA GLY A 5 15.84 -7.47 20.16
C GLY A 5 15.95 -8.60 19.13
N LEU A 6 15.49 -9.81 19.48
CA LEU A 6 15.43 -10.96 18.57
C LEU A 6 14.39 -10.75 17.45
N VAL A 7 13.19 -10.32 17.81
CA VAL A 7 12.07 -10.05 16.89
C VAL A 7 12.43 -8.94 15.91
N VAL A 8 13.06 -7.85 16.39
CA VAL A 8 13.50 -6.74 15.52
C VAL A 8 14.63 -7.18 14.60
N LYS A 9 15.66 -7.88 15.12
CA LYS A 9 16.79 -8.34 14.30
C LYS A 9 16.37 -9.35 13.23
N SER A 10 15.40 -10.22 13.51
CA SER A 10 14.89 -11.19 12.51
C SER A 10 14.09 -10.51 11.38
N ARG A 11 13.36 -9.44 11.68
CA ARG A 11 12.46 -8.75 10.73
C ARG A 11 13.11 -7.60 9.97
N PHE A 12 14.06 -6.90 10.58
CA PHE A 12 14.64 -5.67 10.04
C PHE A 12 16.15 -5.78 9.91
N THR A 13 16.72 -5.24 8.83
CA THR A 13 18.17 -5.10 8.71
C THR A 13 18.66 -3.89 9.52
N GLY A 14 19.88 -3.97 10.06
CA GLY A 14 20.48 -2.85 10.81
C GLY A 14 20.44 -1.52 10.04
N PRO A 15 20.84 -1.48 8.75
CA PRO A 15 20.76 -0.26 7.94
C PRO A 15 19.35 0.32 7.81
N TYR A 16 18.30 -0.51 7.78
CA TYR A 16 16.93 -0.01 7.72
C TYR A 16 16.52 0.68 9.03
N VAL A 17 16.88 0.12 10.18
CA VAL A 17 16.60 0.73 11.48
C VAL A 17 17.35 2.06 11.63
N VAL A 18 18.62 2.12 11.20
CA VAL A 18 19.41 3.36 11.18
C VAL A 18 18.75 4.41 10.29
N LEU A 19 18.30 4.02 9.09
CA LEU A 19 17.59 4.93 8.18
C LEU A 19 16.35 5.54 8.84
N LEU A 20 15.50 4.72 9.48
CA LEU A 20 14.32 5.23 10.19
C LEU A 20 14.70 6.23 11.29
N GLY A 21 15.76 5.95 12.05
CA GLY A 21 16.29 6.87 13.06
C GLY A 21 16.75 8.20 12.47
N VAL A 22 17.56 8.14 11.40
CA VAL A 22 18.06 9.34 10.70
C VAL A 22 16.92 10.14 10.08
N SER A 23 15.94 9.49 9.44
CA SER A 23 14.76 10.17 8.89
C SER A 23 13.92 10.84 9.98
N THR A 24 13.78 10.21 11.15
CA THR A 24 13.08 10.81 12.29
C THR A 24 13.82 12.05 12.78
N ALA A 25 15.14 11.95 12.99
CA ALA A 25 15.98 13.07 13.40
C ALA A 25 15.94 14.23 12.39
N TYR A 26 15.98 13.90 11.09
CA TYR A 26 15.89 14.87 10.01
C TYR A 26 14.55 15.61 10.01
N ILE A 27 13.42 14.91 10.11
CA ILE A 27 12.09 15.53 10.13
C ILE A 27 11.92 16.40 11.38
N THR A 28 12.40 15.94 12.55
CA THR A 28 12.36 16.75 13.77
C THR A 28 13.22 18.00 13.65
N LEU A 29 14.41 17.90 13.04
CA LEU A 29 15.28 19.04 12.82
C LEU A 29 14.64 20.02 11.82
N GLN A 30 14.08 19.53 10.72
CA GLN A 30 13.38 20.34 9.73
C GLN A 30 12.22 21.11 10.37
N ALA A 31 11.45 20.48 11.24
CA ALA A 31 10.34 21.13 11.94
C ALA A 31 10.77 22.18 12.96
N LEU A 32 11.97 22.04 13.54
CA LEU A 32 12.54 23.07 14.41
C LEU A 32 13.06 24.28 13.62
N LEU A 33 13.51 24.07 12.39
CA LEU A 33 14.17 25.08 11.57
C LEU A 33 13.23 25.79 10.58
N MET A 34 12.17 25.13 10.13
CA MET A 34 11.24 25.69 9.15
C MET A 34 10.17 26.57 9.83
N PRO A 35 9.85 27.74 9.26
CA PRO A 35 8.71 28.52 9.73
C PRO A 35 7.43 27.69 9.54
N LYS A 36 6.55 27.74 10.54
CA LYS A 36 5.19 27.18 10.44
C LYS A 36 4.48 27.87 9.29
N LEU A 37 4.03 27.10 8.31
CA LEU A 37 3.30 27.60 7.16
C LEU A 37 1.81 27.41 7.45
N ASP A 38 0.99 28.46 7.35
CA ASP A 38 -0.46 28.32 7.54
C ASP A 38 -1.09 27.66 6.31
N LEU A 39 -0.91 26.34 6.22
CA LEU A 39 -1.31 25.54 5.08
C LEU A 39 -2.37 24.54 5.52
N ALA A 40 -3.59 25.04 5.77
CA ALA A 40 -4.79 24.22 5.95
C ALA A 40 -4.95 23.06 4.92
N PRO A 41 -4.52 23.20 3.64
CA PRO A 41 -4.54 22.07 2.70
C PRO A 41 -3.67 20.87 3.10
N PHE A 42 -2.55 21.08 3.82
CA PHE A 42 -1.66 20.01 4.25
C PHE A 42 -2.24 19.25 5.44
N ALA A 43 -2.92 19.95 6.35
CA ALA A 43 -3.64 19.32 7.45
C ALA A 43 -4.77 18.42 6.92
N LEU A 44 -5.57 18.93 5.97
CA LEU A 44 -6.63 18.15 5.32
C LEU A 44 -6.08 16.97 4.50
N MET A 45 -4.94 17.13 3.86
CA MET A 45 -4.24 16.04 3.18
C MET A 45 -3.78 14.96 4.17
N ALA A 46 -3.21 15.36 5.32
CA ALA A 46 -2.79 14.44 6.37
C ALA A 46 -3.96 13.64 6.93
N VAL A 47 -5.08 14.31 7.25
CA VAL A 47 -6.33 13.66 7.70
C VAL A 47 -6.83 12.65 6.66
N SER A 48 -6.89 13.04 5.39
CA SER A 48 -7.42 12.19 4.32
C SER A 48 -6.54 10.96 4.07
N LEU A 49 -5.22 11.12 4.10
CA LEU A 49 -4.29 10.02 3.89
C LEU A 49 -4.16 9.13 5.12
N ASP A 50 -4.30 9.67 6.33
CA ASP A 50 -4.39 8.88 7.57
C ASP A 50 -5.63 7.97 7.56
N ALA A 51 -6.78 8.53 7.20
CA ALA A 51 -8.02 7.77 7.04
C ALA A 51 -7.88 6.66 5.98
N LEU A 52 -7.28 6.98 4.83
CA LEU A 52 -7.06 6.01 3.75
C LEU A 52 -6.10 4.89 4.18
N ILE A 53 -4.94 5.23 4.75
CA ILE A 53 -3.92 4.25 5.16
C ILE A 53 -4.47 3.37 6.29
N THR A 54 -5.23 3.94 7.23
CA THR A 54 -5.92 3.15 8.27
C THR A 54 -6.95 2.21 7.66
N ALA A 55 -7.76 2.65 6.70
CA ALA A 55 -8.71 1.79 6.00
C ALA A 55 -8.01 0.64 5.25
N LEU A 56 -6.91 0.95 4.55
CA LEU A 56 -6.07 -0.06 3.89
C LEU A 56 -5.44 -1.03 4.89
N ALA A 57 -5.00 -0.54 6.04
CA ALA A 57 -4.48 -1.34 7.14
C ALA A 57 -5.54 -2.29 7.69
N VAL A 58 -6.80 -1.86 7.82
CA VAL A 58 -7.91 -2.75 8.24
C VAL A 58 -8.22 -3.80 7.17
N LEU A 59 -8.19 -3.44 5.88
CA LEU A 59 -8.50 -4.36 4.77
C LEU A 59 -7.41 -5.40 4.48
N GLY A 60 -6.15 -4.98 4.49
CA GLY A 60 -4.98 -5.81 4.15
C GLY A 60 -4.17 -6.28 5.36
N GLY A 61 -4.51 -5.79 6.55
CA GLY A 61 -3.78 -6.02 7.78
C GLY A 61 -3.77 -7.43 8.34
N GLY A 62 -2.94 -7.58 9.35
CA GLY A 62 -2.75 -8.78 10.16
C GLY A 62 -1.47 -8.68 10.98
N PRO A 63 -1.17 -9.69 11.81
CA PRO A 63 0.04 -9.70 12.60
C PRO A 63 1.29 -9.93 11.73
N LEU A 64 2.38 -9.21 12.05
CA LEU A 64 3.69 -9.37 11.40
C LEU A 64 4.40 -10.64 11.89
N VAL A 65 4.11 -11.75 11.23
CA VAL A 65 4.61 -13.09 11.59
C VAL A 65 5.41 -13.67 10.43
N LEU A 66 6.66 -14.05 10.68
CA LEU A 66 7.51 -14.78 9.73
C LEU A 66 7.20 -16.27 9.82
N ARG A 67 7.54 -17.02 8.76
CA ARG A 67 7.41 -18.48 8.79
C ARG A 67 8.20 -19.11 9.95
N ALA A 68 9.42 -18.64 10.19
CA ALA A 68 10.25 -19.06 11.32
C ALA A 68 9.60 -18.78 12.70
N ASP A 69 8.71 -17.79 12.81
CA ASP A 69 8.00 -17.52 14.06
C ASP A 69 6.93 -18.58 14.33
N LEU A 70 6.24 -19.06 13.28
CA LEU A 70 5.28 -20.17 13.36
C LEU A 70 5.96 -21.48 13.74
N ASP A 71 7.12 -21.73 13.13
CA ASP A 71 7.84 -22.99 13.30
C ASP A 71 8.65 -23.03 14.61
N PHE A 72 9.08 -21.87 15.15
CA PHE A 72 9.90 -21.81 16.37
C PHE A 72 9.32 -20.91 17.47
N LEU A 73 9.17 -19.60 17.25
CA LEU A 73 8.86 -18.65 18.34
C LEU A 73 7.51 -18.93 19.03
N LEU A 74 6.48 -19.27 18.26
CA LEU A 74 5.16 -19.59 18.80
C LEU A 74 5.11 -20.97 19.48
N GLN A 75 6.00 -21.88 19.09
CA GLN A 75 6.10 -23.22 19.71
C GLN A 75 6.94 -23.20 20.99
N THR A 76 7.87 -22.25 21.12
CA THR A 76 8.72 -22.14 22.31
C THR A 76 7.93 -21.71 23.56
N PRO A 77 8.36 -22.13 24.77
CA PRO A 77 7.73 -21.77 26.04
C PRO A 77 8.11 -20.33 26.47
N VAL A 78 7.82 -19.36 25.63
CA VAL A 78 8.05 -17.93 25.89
C VAL A 78 6.77 -17.31 26.48
N GLY A 79 6.93 -16.38 27.42
CA GLY A 79 5.81 -15.63 27.97
C GLY A 79 4.98 -14.93 26.87
N ARG A 80 3.70 -15.30 26.74
CA ARG A 80 2.84 -14.87 25.63
C ARG A 80 2.64 -13.35 25.56
N TRP A 81 2.62 -12.67 26.70
CA TRP A 81 2.56 -11.21 26.76
C TRP A 81 3.82 -10.55 26.24
N ALA A 82 5.00 -11.08 26.59
CA ALA A 82 6.27 -10.57 26.09
C ALA A 82 6.39 -10.77 24.57
N LEU A 83 5.92 -11.91 24.07
CA LEU A 83 5.86 -12.18 22.63
C LEU A 83 4.89 -11.25 21.91
N ALA A 84 3.65 -11.12 22.40
CA ALA A 84 2.65 -10.21 21.83
C ALA A 84 3.15 -8.76 21.79
N ALA A 85 3.75 -8.26 22.87
CA ALA A 85 4.33 -6.94 22.93
C ALA A 85 5.49 -6.76 21.94
N SER A 86 6.34 -7.78 21.79
CA SER A 86 7.46 -7.74 20.83
C SER A 86 6.96 -7.73 19.38
N LEU A 87 5.97 -8.56 19.04
CA LEU A 87 5.33 -8.59 17.72
C LEU A 87 4.66 -7.26 17.41
N TYR A 88 3.95 -6.69 18.37
CA TYR A 88 3.29 -5.39 18.24
C TYR A 88 4.31 -4.26 18.00
N ALA A 89 5.39 -4.21 18.79
CA ALA A 89 6.46 -3.24 18.60
C ALA A 89 7.15 -3.37 17.23
N ALA A 90 7.35 -4.60 16.75
CA ALA A 90 7.88 -4.80 15.41
C ALA A 90 6.92 -4.33 14.32
N GLN A 91 5.61 -4.44 14.53
CA GLN A 91 4.60 -3.93 13.59
C GLN A 91 4.51 -2.41 13.61
N LEU A 92 4.69 -1.76 14.76
CA LEU A 92 4.87 -0.31 14.85
C LEU A 92 6.09 0.17 14.05
N LEU A 93 7.23 -0.53 14.16
CA LEU A 93 8.41 -0.23 13.35
C LEU A 93 8.17 -0.41 11.84
N LEU A 94 7.35 -1.39 11.43
CA LEU A 94 6.97 -1.56 10.03
C LEU A 94 6.16 -0.37 9.51
N TYR A 95 5.30 0.21 10.35
CA TYR A 95 4.48 1.38 10.05
C TYR A 95 5.21 2.71 10.30
N TRP A 96 6.49 2.69 10.67
CA TRP A 96 7.25 3.90 10.93
C TRP A 96 7.31 4.88 9.73
N PRO A 97 7.38 4.44 8.46
CA PRO A 97 7.26 5.37 7.33
C PRO A 97 5.94 6.13 7.29
N PHE A 98 4.84 5.51 7.74
CA PHE A 98 3.54 6.18 7.89
C PHE A 98 3.57 7.20 9.03
N PHE A 99 4.17 6.86 10.17
CA PHE A 99 4.44 7.82 11.24
C PHE A 99 5.23 9.03 10.74
N LEU A 100 6.34 8.82 10.03
CA LEU A 100 7.16 9.90 9.48
C LEU A 100 6.36 10.80 8.54
N TYR A 101 5.49 10.20 7.73
CA TYR A 101 4.59 10.94 6.85
C TYR A 101 3.62 11.83 7.64
N VAL A 102 2.86 11.27 8.59
CA VAL A 102 1.88 12.04 9.38
C VAL A 102 2.57 13.14 10.17
N VAL A 103 3.71 12.84 10.81
CA VAL A 103 4.53 13.82 11.54
C VAL A 103 4.98 14.95 10.62
N SER A 104 5.50 14.62 9.42
CA SER A 104 5.99 15.65 8.50
C SER A 104 4.89 16.62 8.08
N MET A 105 3.66 16.14 7.94
CA MET A 105 2.52 16.97 7.57
C MET A 105 1.96 17.74 8.76
N SER A 106 1.91 17.13 9.95
CA SER A 106 1.41 17.79 11.17
C SER A 106 2.33 18.92 11.63
N LEU A 107 3.65 18.77 11.45
CA LEU A 107 4.64 19.76 11.88
C LEU A 107 4.64 21.03 11.02
N LEU A 108 4.12 20.94 9.79
CA LEU A 108 3.93 22.11 8.93
C LEU A 108 2.73 22.95 9.35
N VAL A 109 1.83 22.41 10.18
CA VAL A 109 0.58 23.06 10.57
C VAL A 109 0.79 23.89 11.84
N PRO A 110 0.29 25.13 11.92
CA PRO A 110 0.60 26.01 13.05
C PRO A 110 -0.04 25.56 14.37
N TYR A 111 -1.09 24.75 14.32
CA TYR A 111 -1.99 24.47 15.46
C TYR A 111 -1.40 23.59 16.56
N LEU A 112 -0.38 22.77 16.27
CA LEU A 112 0.25 21.88 17.24
C LEU A 112 1.69 22.30 17.53
N GLY A 113 2.11 22.16 18.78
CA GLY A 113 3.52 22.14 19.17
C GLY A 113 4.23 20.87 18.66
N LEU A 114 5.56 20.84 18.76
CA LEU A 114 6.36 19.67 18.37
C LEU A 114 5.95 18.41 19.14
N ALA A 115 5.81 18.51 20.46
CA ALA A 115 5.44 17.38 21.31
C ALA A 115 4.05 16.84 21.00
N GLU A 116 3.08 17.72 20.77
CA GLU A 116 1.69 17.36 20.45
C GLU A 116 1.59 16.72 19.06
N SER A 117 2.34 17.25 18.08
CA SER A 117 2.44 16.67 16.74
C SER A 117 3.01 15.26 16.74
N LEU A 118 4.08 15.04 17.51
CA LEU A 118 4.69 13.72 17.68
C LEU A 118 3.73 12.76 18.40
N ALA A 119 3.06 13.22 19.46
CA ALA A 119 2.10 12.42 20.21
C ALA A 119 0.88 12.03 19.36
N ALA A 120 0.29 12.98 18.64
CA ALA A 120 -0.84 12.74 17.74
C ALA A 120 -0.46 11.75 16.64
N SER A 121 0.68 11.95 15.98
CA SER A 121 1.13 11.07 14.91
C SER A 121 1.45 9.66 15.39
N LEU A 122 2.04 9.52 16.59
CA LEU A 122 2.30 8.23 17.21
C LEU A 122 0.99 7.52 17.58
N ALA A 123 0.02 8.25 18.14
CA ALA A 123 -1.29 7.72 18.45
C ALA A 123 -2.03 7.26 17.19
N LEU A 124 -2.04 8.05 16.12
CA LEU A 124 -2.67 7.69 14.84
C LEU A 124 -1.98 6.49 14.17
N THR A 125 -0.64 6.43 14.22
CA THR A 125 0.11 5.25 13.73
C THR A 125 -0.22 4.01 14.55
N ALA A 126 -0.27 4.13 15.88
CA ALA A 126 -0.64 3.04 16.78
C ALA A 126 -2.09 2.60 16.55
N LEU A 127 -3.01 3.53 16.26
CA LEU A 127 -4.39 3.24 15.88
C LEU A 127 -4.43 2.42 14.59
N ALA A 128 -3.73 2.83 13.54
CA ALA A 128 -3.68 2.11 12.27
C ALA A 128 -3.10 0.69 12.44
N VAL A 129 -1.99 0.56 13.18
CA VAL A 129 -1.38 -0.74 13.51
C VAL A 129 -2.33 -1.61 14.32
N SER A 130 -2.97 -1.04 15.33
CA SER A 130 -3.88 -1.78 16.20
C SER A 130 -5.13 -2.21 15.47
N ALA A 131 -5.67 -1.39 14.56
CA ALA A 131 -6.80 -1.75 13.71
C ALA A 131 -6.41 -2.86 12.71
N SER A 132 -5.20 -2.79 12.15
CA SER A 132 -4.63 -3.82 11.27
C SER A 132 -4.64 -5.21 11.92
N VAL A 133 -4.27 -5.27 13.21
CA VAL A 133 -4.30 -6.50 13.99
C VAL A 133 -5.71 -6.83 14.45
N SER A 134 -6.40 -5.94 15.16
CA SER A 134 -7.68 -6.26 15.83
C SER A 134 -8.75 -6.81 14.87
N PHE A 135 -8.81 -6.31 13.63
CA PHE A 135 -9.81 -6.72 12.66
C PHE A 135 -9.34 -7.86 11.72
N TYR A 136 -8.13 -8.41 11.90
CA TYR A 136 -7.54 -9.36 10.94
C TYR A 136 -8.36 -10.65 10.78
N ARG A 137 -9.05 -11.06 11.86
CA ARG A 137 -9.87 -12.28 11.94
C ARG A 137 -11.24 -12.15 11.28
N LEU A 138 -11.71 -10.92 11.08
CA LEU A 138 -13.03 -10.72 10.50
C LEU A 138 -13.06 -11.15 9.03
N PRO A 139 -14.21 -11.66 8.54
CA PRO A 139 -14.40 -11.90 7.11
C PRO A 139 -14.27 -10.58 6.34
N LEU A 140 -13.83 -10.66 5.07
CA LEU A 140 -13.53 -9.48 4.25
C LEU A 140 -14.68 -8.45 4.19
N LYS A 141 -15.95 -8.92 4.19
CA LYS A 141 -17.14 -8.04 4.21
C LYS A 141 -17.18 -7.17 5.47
N LEU A 142 -16.95 -7.77 6.64
CA LEU A 142 -16.94 -7.05 7.92
C LEU A 142 -15.68 -6.18 8.06
N ARG A 143 -14.54 -6.61 7.50
CA ARG A 143 -13.34 -5.76 7.41
C ARG A 143 -13.58 -4.54 6.54
N ALA A 144 -14.26 -4.70 5.41
CA ALA A 144 -14.62 -3.57 4.55
C ALA A 144 -15.57 -2.60 5.23
N LEU A 145 -16.56 -3.12 5.98
CA LEU A 145 -17.43 -2.28 6.80
C LEU A 145 -16.66 -1.55 7.90
N ALA A 146 -15.80 -2.24 8.65
CA ALA A 146 -14.96 -1.63 9.68
C ALA A 146 -14.02 -0.56 9.11
N ALA A 147 -13.40 -0.84 7.94
CA ALA A 147 -12.56 0.12 7.24
C ALA A 147 -13.34 1.36 6.79
N GLY A 148 -14.58 1.17 6.30
CA GLY A 148 -15.46 2.26 5.91
C GLY A 148 -15.90 3.12 7.11
N VAL A 149 -16.31 2.50 8.22
CA VAL A 149 -16.72 3.20 9.45
C VAL A 149 -15.54 3.95 10.08
N LEU A 150 -14.38 3.30 10.22
CA LEU A 150 -13.19 3.95 10.78
C LEU A 150 -12.67 5.06 9.85
N GLY A 151 -12.64 4.82 8.54
CA GLY A 151 -12.26 5.84 7.56
C GLY A 151 -13.20 7.05 7.60
N ALA A 152 -14.52 6.81 7.68
CA ALA A 152 -15.52 7.86 7.81
C ALA A 152 -15.36 8.65 9.13
N TRP A 153 -15.04 7.96 10.23
CA TRP A 153 -14.77 8.61 11.51
C TRP A 153 -13.51 9.49 11.42
N LEU A 154 -12.40 8.95 10.89
CA LEU A 154 -11.15 9.68 10.73
C LEU A 154 -11.25 10.83 9.72
N ILE A 155 -12.13 10.77 8.71
CA ILE A 155 -12.29 11.90 7.77
C ILE A 155 -13.33 12.93 8.26
N SER A 156 -14.16 12.58 9.24
CA SER A 156 -15.25 13.45 9.72
C SER A 156 -14.84 14.86 10.17
N PRO A 157 -13.63 15.11 10.71
CA PRO A 157 -13.20 16.48 11.02
C PRO A 157 -13.06 17.36 9.78
N ALA A 158 -12.68 16.79 8.63
CA ALA A 158 -12.65 17.51 7.36
C ALA A 158 -14.05 17.89 6.86
N LEU A 159 -15.10 17.26 7.39
CA LEU A 159 -16.51 17.55 7.11
C LEU A 159 -17.14 18.49 8.15
N GLY A 160 -16.34 19.04 9.06
CA GLY A 160 -16.81 19.95 10.12
C GLY A 160 -17.24 19.27 11.42
N TRP A 161 -17.04 17.95 11.57
CA TRP A 161 -17.33 17.24 12.82
C TRP A 161 -16.05 17.02 13.66
N PRO A 162 -15.81 17.81 14.74
CA PRO A 162 -14.52 17.83 15.43
C PRO A 162 -14.25 16.65 16.37
N TYR A 163 -15.11 15.63 16.40
CA TYR A 163 -15.03 14.51 17.36
C TYR A 163 -14.43 13.23 16.73
N ALA A 164 -13.18 13.33 16.27
CA ALA A 164 -12.42 12.17 15.79
C ALA A 164 -10.93 12.27 16.11
N PRO A 165 -10.18 11.14 16.10
CA PRO A 165 -8.74 11.11 16.38
C PRO A 165 -7.91 12.09 15.55
N THR A 166 -8.21 12.20 14.27
CA THR A 166 -7.53 13.08 13.30
C THR A 166 -7.82 14.55 13.49
N SER A 167 -8.83 14.93 14.28
CA SER A 167 -9.12 16.35 14.57
C SER A 167 -7.97 17.06 15.29
N ALA A 168 -7.07 16.30 15.93
CA ALA A 168 -5.81 16.82 16.46
C ALA A 168 -5.00 17.54 15.39
N LEU A 169 -4.95 16.97 14.17
CA LEU A 169 -4.21 17.54 13.03
C LEU A 169 -4.83 18.84 12.53
N LEU A 170 -6.10 19.10 12.85
CA LEU A 170 -6.82 20.33 12.53
C LEU A 170 -6.85 21.33 13.72
N GLY A 171 -6.09 21.07 14.78
CA GLY A 171 -5.98 21.98 15.93
C GLY A 171 -7.02 21.79 17.03
N SER A 172 -7.83 20.73 17.00
CA SER A 172 -8.76 20.41 18.08
C SER A 172 -8.03 19.69 19.23
N PRO A 173 -7.96 20.26 20.46
CA PRO A 173 -7.31 19.61 21.59
C PRO A 173 -8.00 18.32 22.01
N ALA A 174 -9.33 18.24 21.83
CA ALA A 174 -10.11 17.02 22.06
C ALA A 174 -9.66 15.87 21.14
N GLY A 175 -9.16 16.19 19.95
CA GLY A 175 -8.64 15.21 19.00
C GLY A 175 -7.46 14.40 19.54
N LEU A 176 -6.56 15.03 20.28
CA LEU A 176 -5.38 14.35 20.84
C LEU A 176 -5.78 13.34 21.91
N ALA A 177 -6.72 13.73 22.78
CA ALA A 177 -7.30 12.82 23.78
C ALA A 177 -8.05 11.66 23.11
N LEU A 178 -8.85 11.93 22.07
CA LEU A 178 -9.55 10.91 21.30
C LEU A 178 -8.59 9.97 20.57
N ALA A 179 -7.51 10.48 19.99
CA ALA A 179 -6.49 9.67 19.33
C ALA A 179 -5.78 8.75 20.34
N ALA A 180 -5.37 9.27 21.50
CA ALA A 180 -4.76 8.46 22.55
C ALA A 180 -5.73 7.40 23.10
N ALA A 181 -6.98 7.77 23.36
CA ALA A 181 -8.01 6.85 23.84
C ALA A 181 -8.33 5.74 22.82
N ALA A 182 -8.52 6.09 21.55
CA ALA A 182 -8.78 5.13 20.49
C ALA A 182 -7.57 4.21 20.24
N ALA A 183 -6.35 4.77 20.21
CA ALA A 183 -5.12 4.02 20.04
C ALA A 183 -4.89 3.04 21.19
N SER A 184 -5.08 3.48 22.44
CA SER A 184 -4.91 2.61 23.62
C SER A 184 -5.96 1.49 23.68
N ALA A 185 -7.24 1.81 23.44
CA ALA A 185 -8.31 0.82 23.40
C ALA A 185 -8.07 -0.25 22.32
N LEU A 186 -7.73 0.16 21.10
CA LEU A 186 -7.40 -0.76 20.03
C LEU A 186 -6.07 -1.49 20.28
N SER A 187 -5.07 -0.85 20.90
CA SER A 187 -3.80 -1.51 21.26
C SER A 187 -4.04 -2.64 22.26
N ALA A 188 -4.91 -2.44 23.25
CA ALA A 188 -5.28 -3.48 24.21
C ALA A 188 -5.95 -4.67 23.51
N LEU A 189 -6.86 -4.39 22.57
CA LEU A 189 -7.47 -5.44 21.73
C LEU A 189 -6.43 -6.15 20.86
N ALA A 190 -5.57 -5.41 20.17
CA ALA A 190 -4.51 -5.95 19.32
C ALA A 190 -3.54 -6.86 20.09
N LEU A 191 -3.11 -6.44 21.29
CA LEU A 191 -2.26 -7.26 22.15
C LEU A 191 -2.98 -8.53 22.62
N SER A 192 -4.27 -8.45 22.93
CA SER A 192 -5.08 -9.60 23.31
C SER A 192 -5.21 -10.61 22.15
N GLU A 193 -5.33 -10.12 20.91
CA GLU A 193 -5.38 -10.93 19.70
C GLU A 193 -4.03 -11.59 19.39
N LEU A 194 -2.93 -10.83 19.49
CA LEU A 194 -1.56 -11.34 19.33
C LEU A 194 -1.20 -12.39 20.37
N ARG A 195 -1.73 -12.28 21.60
CA ARG A 195 -1.53 -13.29 22.66
C ARG A 195 -2.16 -14.63 22.29
N ARG A 196 -3.24 -14.62 21.51
CA ARG A 196 -4.03 -15.80 21.12
C ARG A 196 -3.62 -16.32 19.73
N LEU A 197 -2.42 -16.01 19.24
CA LEU A 197 -2.07 -16.28 17.85
C LEU A 197 -1.85 -17.77 17.56
N GLU A 198 -1.34 -18.54 18.53
CA GLU A 198 -1.08 -20.00 18.43
C GLU A 198 -2.31 -20.85 18.16
N SER A 199 -3.45 -20.53 18.77
CA SER A 199 -4.69 -21.29 18.60
C SER A 199 -5.31 -21.11 17.20
N TYR A 200 -4.76 -20.20 16.38
CA TYR A 200 -5.25 -19.85 15.06
C TYR A 200 -4.16 -19.94 13.97
N VAL A 201 -3.06 -20.67 14.20
CA VAL A 201 -2.08 -20.97 13.13
C VAL A 201 -2.63 -22.02 12.15
N TYR A 202 -3.73 -22.70 12.49
CA TYR A 202 -4.35 -23.79 11.72
C TYR A 202 -5.80 -23.61 11.19
N PRO A 203 -6.43 -22.43 11.06
CA PRO A 203 -7.73 -22.34 10.43
C PRO A 203 -7.59 -22.17 8.91
N HIS A 204 -8.02 -23.23 8.22
CA HIS A 204 -8.46 -23.30 6.81
C HIS A 204 -7.37 -23.38 5.75
N GLY A 205 -6.90 -24.61 5.54
CA GLY A 205 -6.40 -25.02 4.23
C GLY A 205 -7.43 -24.71 3.15
N GLY A 206 -6.93 -24.21 2.03
CA GLY A 206 -7.71 -23.94 0.82
C GLY A 206 -8.41 -22.59 0.87
N ALA A 207 -7.69 -21.51 0.55
CA ALA A 207 -8.36 -20.44 -0.18
C ALA A 207 -9.03 -21.09 -1.39
N GLU A 208 -10.36 -21.16 -1.41
CA GLU A 208 -11.08 -21.39 -2.66
C GLU A 208 -10.50 -20.41 -3.67
N LEU A 209 -9.94 -20.95 -4.75
CA LEU A 209 -9.55 -20.16 -5.91
C LEU A 209 -10.85 -19.56 -6.47
N ALA A 210 -11.32 -18.47 -5.89
CA ALA A 210 -12.50 -17.72 -6.32
C ALA A 210 -12.22 -16.92 -7.61
N GLY A 211 -11.34 -17.45 -8.46
CA GLY A 211 -11.16 -17.03 -9.83
C GLY A 211 -12.08 -17.86 -10.71
N ARG A 212 -12.78 -17.20 -11.65
CA ARG A 212 -13.51 -17.90 -12.70
C ARG A 212 -12.51 -18.79 -13.45
N GLU A 213 -12.89 -20.03 -13.73
CA GLU A 213 -12.07 -20.92 -14.56
C GLU A 213 -11.82 -20.23 -15.91
N VAL A 214 -10.55 -20.04 -16.27
CA VAL A 214 -10.17 -19.40 -17.53
C VAL A 214 -9.79 -20.51 -18.49
N SER A 215 -10.63 -20.73 -19.50
CA SER A 215 -10.29 -21.63 -20.59
C SER A 215 -9.31 -20.95 -21.54
N PHE A 216 -8.20 -21.63 -21.83
CA PHE A 216 -7.20 -21.22 -22.82
C PHE A 216 -7.33 -22.00 -24.13
N ARG A 217 -8.41 -22.77 -24.33
CA ARG A 217 -8.62 -23.58 -25.54
C ARG A 217 -8.55 -22.69 -26.78
N GLY A 218 -7.68 -23.04 -27.72
CA GLY A 218 -7.48 -22.30 -28.97
C GLY A 218 -6.70 -20.98 -28.85
N ALA A 219 -6.15 -20.64 -27.67
CA ALA A 219 -5.31 -19.46 -27.51
C ALA A 219 -3.81 -19.81 -27.67
N GLY A 220 -3.09 -19.05 -28.51
CA GLY A 220 -1.63 -19.11 -28.56
C GLY A 220 -0.99 -18.60 -27.26
N PRO A 221 0.30 -18.89 -27.03
CA PRO A 221 0.99 -18.63 -25.76
C PRO A 221 0.96 -17.16 -25.35
N VAL A 222 1.15 -16.23 -26.31
CA VAL A 222 1.08 -14.79 -26.04
C VAL A 222 -0.33 -14.37 -25.63
N LYS A 223 -1.35 -14.81 -26.36
CA LYS A 223 -2.75 -14.49 -26.06
C LYS A 223 -3.17 -15.01 -24.68
N ALA A 224 -2.67 -16.18 -24.28
CA ALA A 224 -2.92 -16.74 -22.96
C ALA A 224 -2.40 -15.83 -21.82
N VAL A 225 -1.24 -15.19 -21.99
CA VAL A 225 -0.69 -14.24 -21.00
C VAL A 225 -1.64 -13.05 -20.79
N TYR A 226 -2.10 -12.43 -21.87
CA TYR A 226 -3.04 -11.31 -21.78
C TYR A 226 -4.39 -11.75 -21.19
N LEU A 227 -4.93 -12.90 -21.63
CA LEU A 227 -6.19 -13.43 -21.10
C LEU A 227 -6.10 -13.67 -19.59
N LEU A 228 -5.00 -14.26 -19.11
CA LEU A 228 -4.78 -14.52 -17.70
C LEU A 228 -4.82 -13.22 -16.88
N LYS A 229 -4.04 -12.20 -17.28
CA LYS A 229 -3.92 -10.93 -16.54
C LYS A 229 -5.16 -10.04 -16.66
N LEU A 230 -5.89 -10.10 -17.78
CA LEU A 230 -7.13 -9.34 -17.99
C LEU A 230 -8.34 -9.96 -17.29
N HIS A 231 -8.36 -11.29 -17.09
CA HIS A 231 -9.47 -11.95 -16.39
C HIS A 231 -9.25 -12.06 -14.90
N ASN A 232 -8.02 -12.36 -14.47
CA ASN A 232 -7.71 -12.64 -13.08
C ASN A 232 -6.54 -11.78 -12.61
N VAL A 233 -6.77 -11.09 -11.51
CA VAL A 233 -5.73 -10.38 -10.78
C VAL A 233 -5.36 -11.24 -9.59
N SER A 234 -4.07 -11.52 -9.47
CA SER A 234 -3.56 -12.23 -8.30
C SER A 234 -3.42 -11.21 -7.18
N VAL A 235 -4.39 -11.21 -6.27
CA VAL A 235 -4.35 -10.36 -5.09
C VAL A 235 -3.28 -10.94 -4.17
N VAL A 236 -2.13 -10.26 -4.13
CA VAL A 236 -1.20 -10.39 -3.03
C VAL A 236 -1.67 -9.46 -1.94
N GLY A 237 -1.95 -10.01 -0.76
CA GLY A 237 -2.27 -9.24 0.46
C GLY A 237 -1.18 -8.28 0.97
N ARG A 238 -0.14 -7.98 0.19
CA ARG A 238 0.52 -6.69 0.33
C ARG A 238 -0.43 -5.66 -0.27
N GLY A 239 -1.39 -5.19 0.50
CA GLY A 239 -1.78 -3.79 0.34
C GLY A 239 -0.48 -3.02 0.53
N ALA A 240 0.12 -2.49 -0.54
CA ALA A 240 1.09 -1.43 -0.32
C ALA A 240 0.39 -0.42 0.58
N TRP A 241 1.09 0.13 1.57
CA TRP A 241 0.53 1.11 2.48
C TRP A 241 -0.50 0.56 3.49
N GLY A 242 -0.28 -0.66 4.05
CA GLY A 242 -1.04 -1.17 5.20
C GLY A 242 -1.18 -2.71 5.32
N GLY A 243 -0.81 -3.47 4.28
CA GLY A 243 -0.91 -4.93 4.30
C GLY A 243 0.30 -5.62 4.94
N VAL A 244 0.05 -6.44 5.97
CA VAL A 244 1.11 -7.11 6.76
C VAL A 244 1.16 -8.62 6.52
N GLN A 245 0.08 -9.22 6.01
CA GLN A 245 0.03 -10.66 5.72
C GLN A 245 -0.08 -10.95 4.22
N TYR A 246 0.60 -11.99 3.77
CA TYR A 246 0.43 -12.49 2.41
C TYR A 246 -0.80 -13.38 2.35
N ARG A 247 -1.80 -12.98 1.58
CA ARG A 247 -2.87 -13.88 1.14
C ARG A 247 -2.72 -14.03 -0.35
N THR A 248 -2.84 -15.26 -0.85
CA THR A 248 -2.91 -15.51 -2.29
C THR A 248 -4.36 -15.75 -2.65
N GLY A 249 -4.88 -14.90 -3.52
CA GLY A 249 -6.24 -15.05 -4.00
C GLY A 249 -6.29 -14.61 -5.45
N ARG A 250 -7.13 -15.24 -6.25
CA ARG A 250 -7.46 -14.73 -7.58
C ARG A 250 -8.80 -14.04 -7.49
N VAL A 251 -8.83 -12.78 -7.90
CA VAL A 251 -10.06 -12.01 -8.00
C VAL A 251 -10.29 -11.69 -9.47
N GLY A 252 -11.52 -11.94 -9.93
CA GLY A 252 -11.90 -11.59 -11.29
C GLY A 252 -11.83 -10.07 -11.51
N MET A 253 -11.25 -9.65 -12.65
CA MET A 253 -11.07 -8.24 -13.00
C MET A 253 -12.38 -7.44 -12.91
N GLY A 254 -13.52 -8.04 -13.30
CA GLY A 254 -14.83 -7.38 -13.19
C GLY A 254 -15.19 -6.94 -11.77
N ARG A 255 -14.87 -7.75 -10.74
CA ARG A 255 -15.12 -7.36 -9.33
C ARG A 255 -14.24 -6.19 -8.90
N LEU A 256 -12.99 -6.16 -9.39
CA LEU A 256 -12.07 -5.06 -9.11
C LEU A 256 -12.49 -3.77 -9.82
N VAL A 257 -12.92 -3.85 -11.08
CA VAL A 257 -13.48 -2.71 -11.82
C VAL A 257 -14.72 -2.17 -11.13
N LEU A 258 -15.61 -3.03 -10.60
CA LEU A 258 -16.76 -2.59 -9.80
C LEU A 258 -16.33 -1.86 -8.52
N ALA A 259 -15.33 -2.38 -7.79
CA ALA A 259 -14.81 -1.74 -6.59
C ALA A 259 -14.18 -0.37 -6.90
N VAL A 260 -13.38 -0.28 -7.97
CA VAL A 260 -12.80 1.00 -8.43
C VAL A 260 -13.88 1.95 -8.92
N SER A 261 -14.95 1.45 -9.56
CA SER A 261 -16.08 2.29 -9.98
C SER A 261 -16.77 2.96 -8.79
N ALA A 262 -17.00 2.22 -7.71
CA ALA A 262 -17.54 2.79 -6.47
C ALA A 262 -16.59 3.85 -5.85
N ALA A 263 -15.28 3.56 -5.79
CA ALA A 263 -14.29 4.53 -5.31
C ALA A 263 -14.20 5.77 -6.22
N SER A 264 -14.36 5.59 -7.54
CA SER A 264 -14.33 6.67 -8.53
C SER A 264 -15.55 7.57 -8.43
N ALA A 265 -16.73 7.01 -8.11
CA ALA A 265 -17.92 7.78 -7.81
C ALA A 265 -17.74 8.62 -6.53
N ALA A 266 -17.12 8.06 -5.49
CA ALA A 266 -16.79 8.81 -4.28
C ALA A 266 -15.79 9.96 -4.57
N TYR A 267 -14.77 9.71 -5.39
CA TYR A 267 -13.85 10.76 -5.87
C TYR A 267 -14.58 11.87 -6.63
N LEU A 268 -15.49 11.52 -7.55
CA LEU A 268 -16.26 12.50 -8.32
C LEU A 268 -17.12 13.37 -7.39
N ALA A 269 -17.87 12.74 -6.48
CA ALA A 269 -18.68 13.45 -5.49
C ALA A 269 -17.83 14.38 -4.62
N ALA A 270 -16.70 13.91 -4.10
CA ALA A 270 -15.78 14.71 -3.29
C ALA A 270 -15.17 15.88 -4.09
N SER A 271 -14.88 15.68 -5.38
CA SER A 271 -14.34 16.72 -6.26
C SER A 271 -15.35 17.84 -6.51
N MET A 272 -16.64 17.49 -6.66
CA MET A 272 -17.72 18.47 -6.82
C MET A 272 -18.01 19.22 -5.51
N ALA A 273 -17.88 18.55 -4.35
CA ALA A 273 -18.14 19.16 -3.05
C ALA A 273 -17.00 20.07 -2.57
N TYR A 274 -15.74 19.69 -2.78
CA TYR A 274 -14.58 20.38 -2.18
C TYR A 274 -13.91 21.39 -3.13
N GLY A 275 -13.98 21.21 -4.46
CA GLY A 275 -13.39 22.10 -5.46
C GLY A 275 -11.85 22.22 -5.47
N GLY A 276 -11.16 21.76 -4.42
CA GLY A 276 -9.71 21.78 -4.26
C GLY A 276 -8.99 20.53 -4.81
N PRO A 277 -7.65 20.48 -4.72
CA PRO A 277 -6.83 19.40 -5.28
C PRO A 277 -6.84 18.11 -4.45
N ILE A 278 -7.30 18.18 -3.20
CA ILE A 278 -7.17 17.08 -2.22
C ILE A 278 -7.85 15.78 -2.71
N PRO A 279 -9.11 15.80 -3.20
CA PRO A 279 -9.72 14.58 -3.74
C PRO A 279 -8.91 13.96 -4.87
N ALA A 280 -8.35 14.78 -5.76
CA ALA A 280 -7.53 14.32 -6.88
C ALA A 280 -6.22 13.69 -6.42
N ILE A 281 -5.52 14.32 -5.47
CA ILE A 281 -4.27 13.81 -4.89
C ILE A 281 -4.52 12.46 -4.18
N VAL A 282 -5.57 12.37 -3.37
CA VAL A 282 -5.92 11.13 -2.64
C VAL A 282 -6.29 10.01 -3.61
N ALA A 283 -7.07 10.31 -4.66
CA ALA A 283 -7.44 9.32 -5.66
C ALA A 283 -6.23 8.78 -6.45
N VAL A 284 -5.32 9.68 -6.86
CA VAL A 284 -4.06 9.29 -7.53
C VAL A 284 -3.18 8.48 -6.60
N PHE A 285 -3.04 8.87 -5.33
CA PHE A 285 -2.28 8.11 -4.34
C PHE A 285 -2.83 6.69 -4.17
N ALA A 286 -4.14 6.56 -3.97
CA ALA A 286 -4.80 5.27 -3.81
C ALA A 286 -4.62 4.39 -5.06
N ALA A 287 -4.76 4.97 -6.26
CA ALA A 287 -4.60 4.26 -7.52
C ALA A 287 -3.15 3.81 -7.76
N SER A 288 -2.16 4.66 -7.50
CA SER A 288 -0.73 4.32 -7.58
C SER A 288 -0.36 3.22 -6.58
N ALA A 289 -0.79 3.36 -5.33
CA ALA A 289 -0.57 2.38 -4.26
C ALA A 289 -1.14 1.00 -4.61
N ALA A 290 -2.42 0.96 -5.02
CA ALA A 290 -3.11 -0.28 -5.38
C ALA A 290 -2.49 -0.94 -6.63
N SER A 291 -2.12 -0.15 -7.64
CA SER A 291 -1.54 -0.69 -8.88
C SER A 291 -0.13 -1.24 -8.67
N ALA A 292 0.73 -0.51 -7.96
CA ALA A 292 2.09 -0.99 -7.66
C ALA A 292 2.08 -2.29 -6.83
N SER A 293 1.14 -2.42 -5.89
CA SER A 293 1.00 -3.63 -5.08
C SER A 293 0.38 -4.81 -5.82
N LEU A 294 -0.82 -4.63 -6.38
CA LEU A 294 -1.61 -5.73 -6.95
C LEU A 294 -1.09 -6.14 -8.33
N MET A 295 -0.81 -5.17 -9.20
CA MET A 295 -0.46 -5.41 -10.60
C MET A 295 1.05 -5.43 -10.83
N GLY A 296 1.82 -4.70 -10.01
CA GLY A 296 3.28 -4.67 -10.07
C GLY A 296 3.90 -5.85 -9.33
N ALA A 297 4.23 -5.67 -8.04
CA ALA A 297 4.88 -6.71 -7.23
C ALA A 297 4.02 -7.97 -7.12
N GLY A 298 2.69 -7.82 -7.01
CA GLY A 298 1.77 -8.94 -6.88
C GLY A 298 1.72 -9.85 -8.10
N ALA A 299 1.87 -9.28 -9.29
CA ALA A 299 1.91 -10.07 -10.53
C ALA A 299 3.17 -10.92 -10.62
N VAL A 300 4.33 -10.42 -10.20
CA VAL A 300 5.61 -11.12 -10.25
C VAL A 300 5.72 -12.16 -9.13
N ALA A 301 5.34 -11.80 -7.90
CA ALA A 301 5.52 -12.66 -6.72
C ALA A 301 4.59 -13.90 -6.69
N ASN A 302 3.41 -13.81 -7.29
CA ASN A 302 2.44 -14.92 -7.38
C ASN A 302 2.62 -15.81 -8.61
N GLU A 303 3.37 -15.35 -9.60
CA GLU A 303 3.53 -16.08 -10.86
C GLU A 303 4.67 -17.09 -10.72
N ARG A 304 4.46 -18.31 -11.21
CA ARG A 304 5.51 -19.35 -11.25
C ARG A 304 6.43 -19.05 -12.44
N LEU A 305 7.16 -17.95 -12.34
CA LEU A 305 7.95 -17.38 -13.42
C LEU A 305 8.98 -18.35 -13.97
N TRP A 306 9.51 -19.28 -13.16
CA TRP A 306 10.46 -20.28 -13.63
C TRP A 306 9.88 -21.21 -14.72
N ILE A 307 8.62 -21.65 -14.59
CA ILE A 307 7.97 -22.52 -15.60
C ILE A 307 7.77 -21.75 -16.90
N SER A 308 7.21 -20.55 -16.77
CA SER A 308 6.84 -19.73 -17.93
C SER A 308 8.07 -19.12 -18.62
N ALA A 309 9.07 -18.70 -17.85
CA ALA A 309 10.34 -18.20 -18.39
C ALA A 309 11.21 -19.30 -18.96
N ALA A 310 11.23 -20.52 -18.40
CA ALA A 310 11.95 -21.64 -19.01
C ALA A 310 11.37 -22.00 -20.39
N SER A 311 10.05 -21.88 -20.56
CA SER A 311 9.39 -22.23 -21.83
C SER A 311 9.49 -21.15 -22.92
N LEU A 312 9.36 -19.87 -22.57
CA LEU A 312 9.21 -18.76 -23.53
C LEU A 312 10.29 -17.67 -23.39
N GLY A 313 11.15 -17.75 -22.37
CA GLY A 313 12.25 -16.83 -22.10
C GLY A 313 11.83 -15.36 -22.06
N VAL A 314 12.65 -14.53 -22.70
CA VAL A 314 12.48 -13.07 -22.78
C VAL A 314 11.14 -12.66 -23.39
N ARG A 315 10.60 -13.44 -24.33
CA ARG A 315 9.33 -13.11 -25.00
C ARG A 315 8.18 -13.09 -24.00
N TYR A 316 8.17 -14.01 -23.05
CA TYR A 316 7.14 -14.05 -22.01
C TYR A 316 7.22 -12.84 -21.08
N MET A 317 8.42 -12.51 -20.58
CA MET A 317 8.60 -11.32 -19.73
C MET A 317 8.12 -10.04 -20.42
N ARG A 318 8.43 -9.88 -21.71
CA ARG A 318 7.97 -8.74 -22.49
C ARG A 318 6.43 -8.64 -22.52
N HIS A 319 5.76 -9.73 -22.87
CA HIS A 319 4.29 -9.74 -22.95
C HIS A 319 3.62 -9.66 -21.57
N MET A 320 4.26 -10.19 -20.53
CA MET A 320 3.81 -10.03 -19.15
C MET A 320 3.80 -8.55 -18.73
N LEU A 321 4.87 -7.80 -19.01
CA LEU A 321 4.93 -6.37 -18.70
C LEU A 321 3.84 -5.58 -19.44
N PHE A 322 3.62 -5.85 -20.73
CA PHE A 322 2.54 -5.19 -21.47
C PHE A 322 1.14 -5.62 -20.99
N ALA A 323 0.97 -6.88 -20.61
CA ALA A 323 -0.29 -7.36 -20.04
C ALA A 323 -0.59 -6.71 -18.68
N ILE A 324 0.44 -6.46 -17.85
CA ILE A 324 0.30 -5.70 -16.59
C ILE A 324 -0.15 -4.26 -16.87
N ALA A 325 0.45 -3.59 -17.86
CA ALA A 325 0.03 -2.23 -18.22
C ALA A 325 -1.43 -2.23 -18.70
N ALA A 326 -1.79 -3.15 -19.61
CA ALA A 326 -3.16 -3.26 -20.12
C ALA A 326 -4.18 -3.58 -19.00
N SER A 327 -3.86 -4.53 -18.11
CA SER A 327 -4.74 -4.88 -16.99
C SER A 327 -4.91 -3.74 -16.00
N THR A 328 -3.84 -2.97 -15.75
CA THR A 328 -3.87 -1.79 -14.89
C THR A 328 -4.71 -0.66 -15.52
N ALA A 329 -4.61 -0.45 -16.83
CA ALA A 329 -5.44 0.52 -17.54
C ALA A 329 -6.93 0.15 -17.49
N VAL A 330 -7.28 -1.13 -17.67
CA VAL A 330 -8.67 -1.60 -17.51
C VAL A 330 -9.17 -1.40 -16.09
N PHE A 331 -8.35 -1.76 -15.09
CA PHE A 331 -8.64 -1.59 -13.67
C PHE A 331 -8.91 -0.12 -13.29
N LEU A 332 -8.14 0.83 -13.84
CA LEU A 332 -8.26 2.26 -13.55
C LEU A 332 -9.17 3.04 -14.51
N SER A 333 -9.74 2.38 -15.52
CA SER A 333 -10.63 3.05 -16.48
C SER A 333 -11.82 3.76 -15.83
N PRO A 334 -12.45 3.26 -14.74
CA PRO A 334 -13.52 4.02 -14.07
C PRO A 334 -13.02 5.32 -13.42
N LEU A 335 -11.80 5.31 -12.87
CA LEU A 335 -11.20 6.51 -12.27
C LEU A 335 -10.87 7.55 -13.33
N ALA A 336 -10.38 7.10 -14.49
CA ALA A 336 -10.11 7.98 -15.61
C ALA A 336 -11.40 8.63 -16.16
N ALA A 337 -12.47 7.84 -16.29
CA ALA A 337 -13.78 8.34 -16.68
C ALA A 337 -14.32 9.36 -15.66
N ALA A 338 -14.20 9.08 -14.35
CA ALA A 338 -14.58 10.02 -13.29
C ALA A 338 -13.72 11.29 -13.30
N GLY A 339 -12.42 11.19 -13.58
CA GLY A 339 -11.53 12.34 -13.75
C GLY A 339 -11.94 13.23 -14.92
N ALA A 340 -12.21 12.62 -16.08
CA ALA A 340 -12.70 13.34 -17.26
C ALA A 340 -14.07 13.99 -16.99
N ALA A 341 -15.00 13.27 -16.35
CA ALA A 341 -16.30 13.81 -15.96
C ALA A 341 -16.16 14.98 -14.99
N ALA A 342 -15.31 14.87 -13.96
CA ALA A 342 -15.03 15.95 -13.03
C ALA A 342 -14.50 17.20 -13.75
N TRP A 343 -13.65 17.03 -14.76
CA TRP A 343 -13.14 18.13 -15.57
C TRP A 343 -14.23 18.79 -16.41
N LEU A 344 -15.07 18.00 -17.08
CA LEU A 344 -16.22 18.51 -17.85
C LEU A 344 -17.25 19.24 -16.96
N LEU A 345 -17.37 18.83 -15.69
CA LEU A 345 -18.20 19.49 -14.67
C LEU A 345 -17.51 20.68 -13.98
N GLY A 346 -16.32 21.09 -14.43
CA GLY A 346 -15.66 22.31 -13.99
C GLY A 346 -14.53 22.13 -12.97
N SER A 347 -14.19 20.90 -12.56
CA SER A 347 -13.02 20.66 -11.70
C SER A 347 -11.72 20.73 -12.48
N ARG A 348 -10.91 21.77 -12.22
CA ARG A 348 -9.60 21.98 -12.88
C ARG A 348 -8.62 20.80 -12.74
N TYR A 349 -8.81 19.97 -11.71
CA TYR A 349 -7.92 18.85 -11.38
C TYR A 349 -8.31 17.53 -12.05
N GLY A 350 -9.55 17.43 -12.56
CA GLY A 350 -10.09 16.19 -13.10
C GLY A 350 -9.30 15.62 -14.28
N LEU A 351 -8.82 16.50 -15.17
CA LEU A 351 -8.03 16.10 -16.33
C LEU A 351 -6.69 15.48 -15.91
N GLY A 352 -6.05 16.04 -14.87
CA GLY A 352 -4.82 15.51 -14.31
C GLY A 352 -5.00 14.10 -13.74
N VAL A 353 -6.13 13.83 -13.08
CA VAL A 353 -6.48 12.48 -12.59
C VAL A 353 -6.67 11.50 -13.75
N ALA A 354 -7.36 11.91 -14.81
CA ALA A 354 -7.57 11.07 -16.00
C ALA A 354 -6.24 10.71 -16.68
N ILE A 355 -5.35 11.70 -16.84
CA ILE A 355 -4.01 11.51 -17.40
C ILE A 355 -3.17 10.59 -16.50
N ALA A 356 -3.19 10.78 -15.18
CA ALA A 356 -2.48 9.91 -14.26
C ALA A 356 -2.98 8.45 -14.36
N ALA A 357 -4.30 8.26 -14.35
CA ALA A 357 -4.95 6.95 -14.33
C ALA A 357 -4.66 6.08 -15.58
N LEU A 358 -4.58 6.67 -16.78
CA LEU A 358 -4.32 5.92 -18.02
C LEU A 358 -2.93 6.14 -18.62
N GLY A 359 -2.36 7.33 -18.43
CA GLY A 359 -1.09 7.74 -19.00
C GLY A 359 0.12 7.35 -18.16
N GLN A 360 0.00 7.35 -16.83
CA GLN A 360 1.18 7.22 -15.95
C GLN A 360 1.17 5.94 -15.12
N ILE A 361 0.07 5.66 -14.41
CA ILE A 361 0.01 4.53 -13.48
C ILE A 361 0.16 3.17 -14.20
N PRO A 362 -0.43 2.94 -15.40
CA PRO A 362 -0.28 1.69 -16.12
C PRO A 362 1.17 1.35 -16.53
N PRO A 363 1.91 2.21 -17.26
CA PRO A 363 3.31 1.91 -17.58
C PRO A 363 4.18 1.83 -16.32
N PHE A 364 3.86 2.62 -15.28
CA PHE A 364 4.55 2.55 -14.01
C PHE A 364 4.39 1.17 -13.33
N ALA A 365 3.19 0.57 -13.32
CA ALA A 365 2.98 -0.75 -12.71
C ALA A 365 3.89 -1.82 -13.34
N SER A 366 4.10 -1.74 -14.66
CA SER A 366 5.04 -2.61 -15.38
C SER A 366 6.50 -2.30 -15.08
N LEU A 367 6.90 -1.03 -15.05
CA LEU A 367 8.25 -0.63 -14.62
C LEU A 367 8.53 -1.10 -13.18
N TYR A 368 7.54 -0.99 -12.30
CA TYR A 368 7.62 -1.45 -10.93
C TYR A 368 7.81 -2.96 -10.84
N ALA A 369 7.07 -3.74 -11.64
CA ALA A 369 7.25 -5.19 -11.74
C ALA A 369 8.68 -5.56 -12.18
N TYR A 370 9.24 -4.82 -13.16
CA TYR A 370 10.61 -5.02 -13.62
C TYR A 370 11.67 -4.64 -12.57
N ILE A 371 11.51 -3.51 -11.86
CA ILE A 371 12.45 -3.14 -10.79
C ILE A 371 12.35 -4.15 -9.65
N PHE A 372 11.15 -4.61 -9.34
CA PHE A 372 10.90 -5.62 -8.32
C PHE A 372 11.60 -6.95 -8.62
N SER A 373 11.55 -7.44 -9.86
CA SER A 373 12.23 -8.68 -10.26
C SER A 373 13.76 -8.60 -10.17
N LEU A 374 14.33 -7.39 -10.23
CA LEU A 374 15.78 -7.18 -10.08
C LEU A 374 16.23 -7.00 -8.62
N VAL A 375 15.46 -6.26 -7.83
CA VAL A 375 15.93 -5.74 -6.53
C VAL A 375 15.53 -6.64 -5.36
N SER A 376 14.34 -7.24 -5.42
CA SER A 376 13.82 -8.07 -4.34
C SER A 376 12.86 -9.14 -4.87
N PRO A 377 13.30 -10.00 -5.81
CA PRO A 377 12.47 -11.10 -6.25
C PRO A 377 12.23 -12.06 -5.07
N TYR A 378 10.97 -12.31 -4.74
CA TYR A 378 10.59 -13.39 -3.84
C TYR A 378 9.34 -14.08 -4.38
N GLN A 379 9.29 -15.39 -4.24
CA GLN A 379 8.11 -16.18 -4.55
C GLN A 379 7.37 -16.48 -3.26
N ILE A 380 6.04 -16.32 -3.28
CA ILE A 380 5.23 -16.61 -2.10
C ILE A 380 5.14 -18.13 -1.93
N LYS A 381 5.78 -18.65 -0.87
CA LYS A 381 5.81 -20.08 -0.53
C LYS A 381 4.73 -20.50 0.46
N GLY A 382 4.12 -19.54 1.17
CA GLY A 382 3.08 -19.79 2.15
C GLY A 382 2.24 -18.55 2.43
N GLU A 383 0.97 -18.77 2.73
CA GLU A 383 0.03 -17.70 3.11
C GLU A 383 0.22 -17.31 4.58
N HIS A 384 -0.35 -16.17 4.95
CA HIS A 384 -0.42 -15.57 6.29
C HIS A 384 0.92 -15.27 6.98
N THR A 385 2.04 -15.41 6.26
CA THR A 385 3.38 -15.12 6.75
C THR A 385 4.04 -14.03 5.93
N TRP A 386 4.97 -13.32 6.56
CA TRP A 386 5.84 -12.37 5.89
C TRP A 386 7.06 -13.12 5.31
N PRO A 387 7.35 -13.00 3.99
CA PRO A 387 8.32 -13.85 3.30
C PRO A 387 9.74 -13.29 3.33
N LEU A 388 9.95 -12.05 3.79
CA LEU A 388 11.23 -11.35 3.63
C LEU A 388 11.65 -10.56 4.86
N ARG A 389 12.94 -10.44 5.10
CA ARG A 389 13.43 -9.42 6.01
C ARG A 389 13.29 -8.03 5.37
N VAL A 390 12.72 -7.06 6.09
CA VAL A 390 12.62 -5.67 5.65
C VAL A 390 14.02 -5.05 5.72
N GLY A 391 14.50 -4.55 4.59
CA GLY A 391 15.81 -3.92 4.49
C GLY A 391 15.83 -2.71 3.58
N LEU A 392 17.02 -2.17 3.36
CA LEU A 392 17.21 -1.00 2.52
C LEU A 392 16.71 -1.22 1.08
N ARG A 393 16.90 -2.43 0.52
CA ARG A 393 16.38 -2.79 -0.80
C ARG A 393 14.86 -2.71 -0.89
N THR A 394 14.15 -3.23 0.12
CA THR A 394 12.68 -3.12 0.18
C THR A 394 12.21 -1.69 0.38
N PHE A 395 12.99 -0.86 1.10
CA PHE A 395 12.71 0.56 1.25
C PHE A 395 12.89 1.33 -0.08
N LEU A 396 13.97 1.08 -0.81
CA LEU A 396 14.20 1.65 -2.14
C LEU A 396 13.09 1.26 -3.12
N LEU A 397 12.60 0.03 -3.02
CA LEU A 397 11.41 -0.41 -3.77
C LEU A 397 10.12 0.28 -3.32
N SER A 398 9.94 0.64 -2.04
CA SER A 398 8.80 1.47 -1.66
C SER A 398 8.96 2.92 -2.14
N LEU A 399 10.18 3.44 -2.20
CA LEU A 399 10.46 4.79 -2.71
C LEU A 399 10.17 4.87 -4.22
N SER A 400 10.51 3.83 -4.99
CA SER A 400 10.15 3.80 -6.41
C SER A 400 8.64 3.80 -6.60
N ALA A 401 7.87 3.08 -5.76
CA ALA A 401 6.40 3.13 -5.77
C ALA A 401 5.85 4.56 -5.56
N PHE A 402 6.53 5.37 -4.73
CA PHE A 402 6.17 6.76 -4.51
C PHE A 402 6.39 7.66 -5.73
N ALA A 403 7.30 7.29 -6.65
CA ALA A 403 7.55 8.06 -7.87
C ALA A 403 6.31 8.14 -8.77
N SER A 404 5.47 7.10 -8.79
CA SER A 404 4.18 7.12 -9.49
C SER A 404 3.24 8.16 -8.91
N PHE A 405 3.16 8.22 -7.57
CA PHE A 405 2.33 9.20 -6.90
C PHE A 405 2.84 10.62 -7.15
N ALA A 406 4.16 10.85 -7.06
CA ALA A 406 4.75 12.17 -7.34
C ALA A 406 4.47 12.63 -8.80
N ALA A 407 4.63 11.74 -9.78
CA ALA A 407 4.30 12.02 -11.18
C ALA A 407 2.80 12.31 -11.39
N GLY A 408 1.93 11.56 -10.69
CA GLY A 408 0.49 11.77 -10.73
C GLY A 408 0.06 13.07 -10.04
N ALA A 409 0.67 13.43 -8.91
CA ALA A 409 0.45 14.72 -8.26
C ALA A 409 0.91 15.89 -9.15
N ALA A 410 2.01 15.72 -9.89
CA ALA A 410 2.44 16.67 -10.91
C ALA A 410 1.42 16.79 -12.07
N ALA A 411 0.79 15.68 -12.48
CA ALA A 411 -0.28 15.70 -13.48
C ALA A 411 -1.54 16.43 -12.99
N VAL A 412 -1.89 16.27 -11.71
CA VAL A 412 -2.97 17.02 -11.06
C VAL A 412 -2.68 18.52 -11.04
N ALA A 413 -1.43 18.91 -10.77
CA ALA A 413 -1.02 20.32 -10.79
C ALA A 413 -0.95 20.90 -12.22
N SER A 414 -0.46 20.12 -13.18
CA SER A 414 -0.32 20.50 -14.58
C SER A 414 -0.57 19.31 -15.51
N PRO A 415 -1.72 19.27 -16.20
CA PRO A 415 -2.04 18.22 -17.16
C PRO A 415 -0.97 18.05 -18.24
N ILE A 416 -0.36 19.17 -18.69
CA ILE A 416 0.71 19.17 -19.69
C ILE A 416 1.95 18.44 -19.16
N ALA A 417 2.39 18.77 -17.92
CA ALA A 417 3.48 18.04 -17.28
C ALA A 417 3.13 16.54 -17.13
N GLY A 418 1.85 16.25 -16.86
CA GLY A 418 1.31 14.90 -16.81
C GLY A 418 1.49 14.12 -18.12
N LEU A 419 1.23 14.75 -19.27
CA LEU A 419 1.41 14.15 -20.60
C LEU A 419 2.88 13.88 -20.91
N TYR A 420 3.78 14.83 -20.62
CA TYR A 420 5.23 14.62 -20.79
C TYR A 420 5.74 13.46 -19.93
N ALA A 421 5.34 13.42 -18.65
CA ALA A 421 5.69 12.31 -17.76
C ALA A 421 5.14 10.96 -18.27
N SER A 422 3.91 10.95 -18.82
CA SER A 422 3.33 9.75 -19.45
C SER A 422 4.18 9.27 -20.62
N ALA A 423 4.57 10.18 -21.53
CA ALA A 423 5.41 9.84 -22.67
C ALA A 423 6.76 9.25 -22.24
N ILE A 424 7.40 9.82 -21.21
CA ILE A 424 8.66 9.32 -20.65
C ILE A 424 8.49 7.92 -20.05
N LEU A 425 7.39 7.67 -19.31
CA LEU A 425 7.12 6.36 -18.72
C LEU A 425 6.85 5.29 -19.79
N TYR A 426 6.10 5.62 -20.85
CA TYR A 426 5.90 4.70 -21.97
C TYR A 426 7.20 4.45 -22.76
N ALA A 427 8.01 5.48 -23.00
CA ALA A 427 9.33 5.31 -23.62
C ALA A 427 10.24 4.43 -22.76
N SER A 428 10.20 4.60 -21.44
CA SER A 428 10.95 3.77 -20.48
C SER A 428 10.47 2.32 -20.51
N LEU A 429 9.14 2.09 -20.55
CA LEU A 429 8.56 0.76 -20.68
C LEU A 429 9.02 0.08 -21.98
N LEU A 430 9.01 0.81 -23.10
CA LEU A 430 9.51 0.30 -24.38
C LEU A 430 11.02 -0.03 -24.29
N ALA A 431 11.81 0.84 -23.67
CA ALA A 431 13.24 0.63 -23.49
C ALA A 431 13.56 -0.62 -22.62
N ILE A 432 12.85 -0.82 -21.51
CA ILE A 432 13.05 -2.03 -20.68
C ILE A 432 12.47 -3.29 -21.32
N SER A 433 11.57 -3.15 -22.29
CA SER A 433 11.00 -4.28 -23.04
C SER A 433 11.96 -4.84 -24.11
N LEU A 434 13.11 -4.19 -24.30
CA LEU A 434 14.20 -4.68 -25.14
C LEU A 434 14.83 -5.95 -24.55
N ARG A 435 15.53 -6.70 -25.40
CA ARG A 435 16.05 -8.04 -25.06
C ARG A 435 17.02 -8.04 -23.87
N LYS A 436 18.05 -7.19 -23.90
CA LYS A 436 19.13 -7.17 -22.88
C LYS A 436 18.63 -6.87 -21.46
N PRO A 437 17.78 -5.84 -21.22
CA PRO A 437 17.20 -5.59 -19.89
C PRO A 437 16.42 -6.80 -19.34
N LEU A 438 15.62 -7.44 -20.20
CA LEU A 438 14.80 -8.59 -19.79
C LEU A 438 15.65 -9.84 -19.51
N GLU A 439 16.73 -10.07 -20.25
CA GLU A 439 17.69 -11.14 -19.95
C GLU A 439 18.29 -10.96 -18.55
N LYS A 440 18.72 -9.74 -18.20
CA LYS A 440 19.22 -9.44 -16.85
C LYS A 440 18.18 -9.69 -15.76
N SER A 441 16.92 -9.35 -16.03
CA SER A 441 15.82 -9.66 -15.09
C SER A 441 15.61 -11.16 -14.92
N LEU A 442 15.72 -11.94 -16.00
CA LEU A 442 15.57 -13.39 -15.94
C LEU A 442 16.73 -14.05 -15.19
N GLU A 443 17.96 -13.64 -15.48
CA GLU A 443 19.16 -14.09 -14.75
C GLU A 443 19.02 -13.81 -13.25
N SER A 444 18.57 -12.60 -12.88
CA SER A 444 18.35 -12.26 -11.47
C SER A 444 17.30 -13.16 -10.80
N LEU A 445 16.20 -13.49 -11.49
CA LEU A 445 15.19 -14.41 -10.97
C LEU A 445 15.76 -15.82 -10.77
N VAL A 446 16.53 -16.32 -11.72
CA VAL A 446 17.19 -17.64 -11.64
C VAL A 446 18.18 -17.69 -10.48
N LEU A 447 19.08 -16.71 -10.37
CA LEU A 447 20.11 -16.65 -9.33
C LEU A 447 19.53 -16.57 -7.91
N ASN A 448 18.33 -16.00 -7.75
CA ASN A 448 17.66 -15.86 -6.45
C ASN A 448 16.75 -17.06 -6.10
N GLY A 449 16.88 -18.19 -6.81
CA GLY A 449 16.20 -19.44 -6.44
C GLY A 449 14.71 -19.45 -6.74
N PHE A 450 14.27 -18.77 -7.80
CA PHE A 450 12.95 -19.00 -8.37
C PHE A 450 12.86 -20.32 -9.14
N VAL A 451 14.00 -20.96 -9.48
CA VAL A 451 14.07 -22.27 -10.17
C VAL A 451 14.11 -23.41 -9.17
#